data_AF-A0A920LTL7-F1
#
_entry.id   AF-A0A920LTL7-F1
#
_cell.length_a   1.000
_cell.length_b   1.000
_cell.length_c   1.000
_cell.angle_alpha   90.00
_cell.angle_beta   90.00
_cell.angle_gamma   90.00
#
_symmetry.space_group_name_H-M   'P 1'
#
loop_
_entity.id
_entity.type
_entity.pdbx_description
1 polymer ?
#
loop_
_entity_poly.entity_id
_entity_poly.type
_entity_poly.pdbx_seq_one_letter_code
_entity_poly.pdbx_strand_id
1 'polypeptide(L)' 'MNMRDKIAKKDGLLLCPEGAATAVAYKQALQRGMISDSQRAILYNCASGLKYPMPALFSTINKNEQVDYSIF' A
#
# COMPACT_ATOMS: atom_id res chain seq x y z
N MET A 1 2.99 5.53 10.45
CA MET A 1 3.01 4.99 9.07
C MET A 1 1.59 5.05 8.50
N ASN A 2 1.42 5.80 7.40
CA ASN A 2 0.13 6.06 6.74
C ASN A 2 -0.48 4.75 6.20
N MET A 3 -1.81 4.61 6.17
CA MET A 3 -2.51 3.42 5.68
C MET A 3 -2.10 3.07 4.25
N ARG A 4 -1.96 4.08 3.38
CA ARG A 4 -1.48 3.91 2.00
C ARG A 4 -0.14 3.16 1.95
N ASP A 5 0.83 3.61 2.75
CA ASP A 5 2.17 3.02 2.77
C ASP A 5 2.15 1.59 3.34
N LYS A 6 1.21 1.28 4.24
CA LYS A 6 1.08 -0.06 4.82
C LYS A 6 0.60 -1.06 3.79
N ILE A 7 -0.45 -0.70 3.05
CA ILE A 7 -1.02 -1.52 1.99
C ILE A 7 -0.02 -1.68 0.85
N ALA A 8 0.70 -0.62 0.48
CA ALA A 8 1.77 -0.71 -0.52
C ALA A 8 2.86 -1.72 -0.12
N LYS A 9 3.34 -1.66 1.13
CA LYS A 9 4.43 -2.54 1.60
C LYS A 9 4.00 -3.98 1.85
N LYS A 10 2.78 -4.21 2.33
CA LYS A 10 2.31 -5.55 2.72
C LYS A 10 1.59 -6.28 1.60
N ASP A 11 0.79 -5.55 0.82
CA ASP A 11 -0.13 -6.12 -0.15
C ASP A 11 0.29 -5.80 -1.60
N GLY A 12 1.34 -4.99 -1.81
CA GLY A 12 1.83 -4.62 -3.13
C GLY A 12 0.90 -3.69 -3.92
N LEU A 13 -0.08 -3.06 -3.26
CA LEU A 13 -1.09 -2.23 -3.91
C LEU A 13 -0.88 -0.74 -3.63
N LEU A 14 -0.61 0.04 -4.69
CA LEU A 14 -0.44 1.48 -4.63
C LEU A 14 -1.80 2.20 -4.73
N LEU A 15 -2.42 2.49 -3.58
CA LEU A 15 -3.69 3.21 -3.50
C LEU A 15 -3.55 4.71 -3.82
N CYS A 16 -4.58 5.30 -4.44
CA CYS A 16 -4.77 6.75 -4.43
C CYS A 16 -5.18 7.24 -3.02
N PRO A 17 -5.12 8.56 -2.75
CA PRO A 17 -5.56 9.11 -1.47
C PRO A 17 -6.99 8.71 -1.08
N GLU A 18 -7.91 8.70 -2.05
CA GLU A 18 -9.31 8.32 -1.86
C GLU A 18 -9.44 6.83 -1.50
N GLY A 19 -8.71 5.94 -2.21
CA GLY A 19 -8.66 4.52 -1.89
C GLY A 19 -8.02 4.24 -0.53
N ALA A 20 -7.00 5.00 -0.14
CA ALA A 20 -6.43 4.90 1.21
C ALA A 20 -7.42 5.36 2.29
N ALA A 21 -8.23 6.38 2.00
CA ALA A 21 -9.27 6.85 2.91
C ALA A 21 -10.36 5.79 3.15
N THR A 22 -10.78 5.04 2.12
CA THR A 22 -11.74 3.93 2.29
C THR A 22 -11.17 2.82 3.19
N ALA A 23 -9.88 2.49 3.05
CA ALA A 23 -9.20 1.54 3.94
C ALA A 23 -9.10 2.03 5.40
N VAL A 24 -8.81 3.33 5.61
CA VAL A 24 -8.83 3.93 6.95
C VAL A 24 -10.23 3.89 7.56
N ALA A 25 -11.26 4.26 6.79
CA ALA A 25 -12.64 4.23 7.24
C ALA A 25 -13.09 2.81 7.59
N TYR A 26 -12.75 1.81 6.76
CA TYR A 26 -13.06 0.41 7.03
C TYR A 26 -12.40 -0.08 8.33
N LYS A 27 -11.12 0.23 8.55
CA LYS A 27 -10.45 -0.10 9.81
C LYS A 27 -11.16 0.53 11.02
N GLN A 28 -11.56 1.79 10.92
CA GLN A 28 -12.29 2.46 12.01
C GLN A 28 -13.68 1.85 12.23
N ALA A 29 -14.39 1.48 11.15
CA ALA A 29 -15.70 0.85 11.23
C ALA A 29 -15.62 -0.51 11.95
N LEU A 30 -14.60 -1.33 11.65
CA LEU A 30 -14.32 -2.57 12.40
C LEU A 30 -14.06 -2.29 13.89
N GLN A 31 -13.18 -1.32 14.20
CA GLN A 31 -12.85 -0.98 15.59
C GLN A 31 -14.04 -0.45 16.39
N ARG A 32 -15.00 0.18 15.72
CA ARG A 32 -16.23 0.72 16.33
C ARG A 32 -17.39 -0.29 16.34
N GLY A 33 -17.20 -1.50 15.83
CA GLY A 33 -18.26 -2.50 15.71
C GLY A 33 -19.37 -2.13 14.72
N MET A 34 -19.12 -1.16 13.83
CA MET A 34 -20.06 -0.81 12.76
C MET A 34 -20.10 -1.88 11.66
N ILE A 35 -19.00 -2.61 11.49
CA ILE A 35 -18.85 -3.75 10.60
C ILE A 35 -18.28 -4.90 11.42
N SER A 36 -18.85 -6.09 11.26
CA SER A 36 -18.36 -7.34 11.84
C SER A 36 -17.23 -7.93 10.98
N ASP A 37 -16.31 -8.67 11.61
CA ASP A 37 -15.24 -9.41 10.91
C ASP A 37 -15.76 -10.52 9.97
N SER A 38 -16.98 -11.01 10.23
CA SER A 38 -17.70 -11.97 9.40
C SER A 38 -18.33 -11.37 8.14
N GLN A 39 -18.38 -10.04 8.02
CA GLN A 39 -18.95 -9.36 6.86
C GLN A 39 -17.91 -9.14 5.75
N ARG A 40 -18.37 -9.17 4.50
CA ARG A 40 -17.55 -8.86 3.33
C ARG A 40 -17.71 -7.39 2.96
N ALA A 41 -16.60 -6.67 2.84
CA ALA A 41 -16.56 -5.30 2.37
C ALA A 41 -15.74 -5.19 1.08
N ILE A 42 -16.18 -4.34 0.15
CA ILE A 42 -15.44 -3.98 -1.06
C ILE A 42 -15.02 -2.52 -0.91
N LEU A 43 -13.73 -2.25 -1.06
CA LEU A 43 -13.16 -0.91 -0.99
C LEU A 43 -12.74 -0.48 -2.40
N TYR A 44 -13.37 0.57 -2.90
CA TYR A 44 -13.04 1.10 -4.23
C TYR A 44 -11.81 2.01 -4.17
N ASN A 45 -10.89 1.78 -5.09
CA ASN A 45 -9.72 2.61 -5.34
C ASN A 45 -9.86 3.23 -6.74
N CYS A 46 -10.21 4.51 -6.80
CA CYS A 46 -10.66 5.16 -8.04
C CYS A 46 -9.51 5.49 -9.02
N ALA A 47 -8.26 5.42 -8.57
CA ALA A 47 -7.10 5.67 -9.41
C ALA A 47 -5.85 4.93 -8.88
N SER A 48 -4.87 4.69 -9.75
CA SER A 48 -3.54 4.26 -9.31
C SER A 48 -2.87 5.33 -8.44
N GLY A 49 -2.20 4.91 -7.37
CA GLY A 49 -1.39 5.77 -6.52
C GLY A 49 -0.22 6.43 -7.24
N LEU A 50 0.20 5.90 -8.39
CA LEU A 50 1.28 6.46 -9.23
C LEU A 50 0.96 7.84 -9.82
N LYS A 51 -0.31 8.26 -9.80
CA LYS A 51 -0.71 9.62 -10.23
C LYS A 51 -0.29 10.72 -9.24
N TYR A 52 0.11 10.34 -8.03
CA TYR A 52 0.42 11.27 -6.95
C TYR A 52 1.91 11.21 -6.61
N PRO A 53 2.49 12.30 -6.04
CA PRO A 53 3.90 12.32 -5.67
C PRO A 53 4.29 11.11 -4.80
N MET A 54 5.33 10.40 -5.25
CA MET A 54 5.95 9.32 -4.51
C MET A 54 7.21 9.82 -3.82
N PRO A 55 7.56 9.28 -2.63
CA PRO A 55 8.86 9.53 -2.04
C PRO A 55 9.97 9.13 -3.03
N ALA A 56 10.99 9.96 -3.16
CA ALA A 56 12.14 9.61 -3.97
C ALA A 56 12.82 8.36 -3.38
N LEU A 57 13.08 7.37 -4.22
CA LEU A 57 13.84 6.19 -3.87
C LEU A 57 15.07 6.15 -4.78
N PHE A 58 16.24 6.36 -4.19
CA PHE A 58 17.51 6.26 -4.89
C PHE A 58 18.16 4.94 -4.49
N SER A 59 18.47 4.12 -5.48
CA SER A 59 19.31 2.94 -5.32
C SER A 59 20.44 3.01 -6.34
N THR A 60 21.63 2.57 -5.96
CA THR A 60 22.80 2.56 -6.83
C THR A 60 23.26 1.13 -7.00
N ILE A 61 23.51 0.73 -8.24
CA ILE A 61 24.08 -0.57 -8.58
C ILE A 61 25.48 -0.31 -9.15
N ASN A 62 26.50 -0.94 -8.58
CA ASN A 62 27.84 -0.91 -9.15
C ASN A 62 27.92 -1.90 -10.32
N LYS A 63 27.94 -1.40 -11.56
CA LYS A 63 28.02 -2.25 -12.77
C LYS A 63 29.32 -3.06 -12.88
N ASN A 64 30.34 -2.73 -12.09
CA ASN A 64 31.65 -3.39 -12.11
C ASN A 64 31.77 -4.45 -11.00
N GLU A 65 30.82 -4.53 -10.07
CA GLU A 65 30.75 -5.59 -9.07
C GLU A 65 30.00 -6.80 -9.63
N GLN A 66 30.39 -8.01 -9.20
CA GLN A 66 29.62 -9.21 -9.53
C GLN A 66 28.29 -9.20 -8.79
N VAL A 67 27.22 -9.59 -9.48
CA VAL A 67 25.91 -9.79 -8.88
C VAL A 67 25.89 -11.13 -8.15
N ASP A 68 25.59 -11.12 -6.85
CA ASP A 68 25.32 -12.34 -6.10
C ASP A 68 23.91 -12.83 -6.45
N TYR A 69 23.83 -13.88 -7.27
CA TYR A 69 22.56 -14.48 -7.68
C TYR A 69 22.01 -15.47 -6.63
N SER A 70 22.75 -15.79 -5.57
CA SER A 70 22.28 -16.72 -4.52
C SER A 70 21.27 -16.12 -3.55
N ILE A 71 21.04 -14.80 -3.62
CA ILE A 71 20.11 -14.06 -2.75
C ILE A 71 18.66 -14.04 -3.25
N PHE A 72 18.40 -14.62 -4.42
CA PHE A 72 17.08 -14.73 -5.05
C PHE A 72 16.62 -16.19 -5.01
#